data_AF-A0A353ZFJ7-F1
#
_entry.id   AF-A0A353ZFJ7-F1
#
_cell.length_a   1.000
_cell.length_b   1.000
_cell.length_c   1.000
_cell.angle_alpha   90.00
_cell.angle_beta   90.00
_cell.angle_gamma   90.00
#
_symmetry.space_group_name_H-M   'P 1'
#
loop_
_entity.id
_entity.type
_entity.pdbx_description
1 polymer ?
#
loop_
_entity_poly.entity_id
_entity_poly.type
_entity_poly.pdbx_seq_one_letter_code
_entity_poly.pdbx_strand_id
1 'polypeptide(L)'
;MLSPAFPAVCLPVALTRVAFAPESLDARVWCEVLPLGEGERRALAARLSRLLEDESEGDANGGQTAAEELAREVVLPRIVGWNLRGSDRQPLPRTAAGLAQLSRDWLGWLFALVTGTDDLVATRQREQARDQSLIDGIHLVRTAPQVAWRDCDDCQLHIYDDLTGQRALFQGRPIPRPAGTLSPCRVPHLGCPKGTPESPRSLTPELWELWHFDRQRRASGQPAPTPEAARLSLLIQLAEQGQL
;
A
#
# COMPACT_ATOMS: atom_id res chain seq x y z
N MET A 1 -23.19 -54.55 7.13
CA MET A 1 -23.41 -53.29 6.40
C MET A 1 -22.76 -52.18 7.22
N LEU A 2 -21.53 -51.80 6.87
CA LEU A 2 -20.76 -50.76 7.54
C LEU A 2 -20.94 -49.46 6.76
N SER A 3 -21.49 -48.45 7.42
CA SER A 3 -21.60 -47.08 6.90
C SER A 3 -20.23 -46.41 7.02
N PRO A 4 -19.63 -45.84 5.96
CA PRO A 4 -18.42 -45.07 6.13
C PRO A 4 -18.79 -43.67 6.63
N ALA A 5 -18.35 -43.34 7.84
CA ALA A 5 -18.25 -41.96 8.29
C ALA A 5 -17.11 -41.30 7.51
N PHE A 6 -17.44 -40.39 6.58
CA PHE A 6 -16.44 -39.51 5.99
C PHE A 6 -16.04 -38.46 7.05
N PRO A 7 -14.75 -38.30 7.36
CA PRO A 7 -14.32 -37.14 8.13
C PRO A 7 -14.54 -35.88 7.28
N ALA A 8 -15.23 -34.90 7.83
CA ALA A 8 -15.32 -33.57 7.24
C ALA A 8 -13.89 -33.00 7.14
N VAL A 9 -13.32 -33.04 5.96
CA VAL A 9 -12.08 -32.32 5.64
C VAL A 9 -12.45 -30.84 5.64
N CYS A 10 -12.27 -30.17 6.76
CA CYS A 10 -12.22 -28.71 6.79
C CYS A 10 -10.96 -28.28 6.04
N LEU A 11 -11.09 -28.03 4.74
CA LEU A 11 -10.08 -27.30 4.00
C LEU A 11 -9.86 -25.95 4.69
N PRO A 12 -8.62 -25.52 4.93
CA PRO A 12 -8.35 -24.20 5.49
C PRO A 12 -8.89 -23.16 4.50
N VAL A 13 -9.97 -22.48 4.85
CA VAL A 13 -10.45 -21.37 4.05
C VAL A 13 -9.40 -20.27 4.17
N ALA A 14 -8.73 -19.96 3.05
CA ALA A 14 -7.68 -18.96 3.03
C ALA A 14 -8.31 -17.59 3.35
N LEU A 15 -8.02 -17.10 4.55
CA LEU A 15 -8.41 -15.77 5.00
C LEU A 15 -7.52 -14.74 4.33
N THR A 16 -8.09 -13.81 3.59
CA THR A 16 -7.35 -12.69 3.05
C THR A 16 -7.40 -11.55 4.06
N ARG A 17 -6.35 -11.44 4.90
CA ARG A 17 -6.14 -10.27 5.74
C ARG A 17 -5.42 -9.20 4.95
N VAL A 18 -5.99 -8.01 4.91
CA VAL A 18 -5.34 -6.86 4.31
C VAL A 18 -5.34 -5.71 5.30
N ALA A 19 -4.16 -5.15 5.54
CA ALA A 19 -3.92 -4.02 6.44
C ALA A 19 -3.59 -2.77 5.63
N PHE A 20 -4.00 -1.62 6.14
CA PHE A 20 -3.94 -0.29 5.54
C PHE A 20 -3.53 0.73 6.58
N ALA A 21 -2.85 1.77 6.14
CA ALA A 21 -2.83 3.05 6.83
C ALA A 21 -3.61 4.04 5.95
N PRO A 22 -4.80 4.52 6.34
CA PRO A 22 -5.42 5.61 5.62
C PRO A 22 -4.56 6.88 5.79
N GLU A 23 -4.58 7.75 4.77
CA GLU A 23 -3.74 8.96 4.61
C GLU A 23 -3.84 10.01 5.75
N SER A 24 -4.57 9.74 6.85
CA SER A 24 -4.79 10.72 7.93
C SER A 24 -4.95 10.16 9.36
N LEU A 25 -4.52 8.93 9.68
CA LEU A 25 -4.69 8.38 11.04
C LEU A 25 -3.49 7.58 11.58
N ASP A 26 -3.13 7.88 12.83
CA ASP A 26 -2.20 7.18 13.75
C ASP A 26 -2.48 5.68 13.97
N ALA A 27 -3.44 5.07 13.28
CA ALA A 27 -3.88 3.69 13.52
C ALA A 27 -3.98 2.90 12.22
N ARG A 28 -3.27 1.76 12.16
CA ARG A 28 -3.42 0.75 11.10
C ARG A 28 -4.85 0.22 11.09
N VAL A 29 -5.56 0.45 10.00
CA VAL A 29 -6.87 -0.10 9.71
C VAL A 29 -6.69 -1.42 8.94
N TRP A 30 -7.52 -2.43 9.15
CA TRP A 30 -7.43 -3.73 8.50
C TRP A 30 -8.82 -4.31 8.30
N CYS A 31 -8.94 -5.16 7.28
CA CYS A 31 -10.11 -5.95 6.97
C CYS A 31 -9.66 -7.37 6.62
N GLU A 32 -10.35 -8.35 7.18
CA GLU A 32 -10.20 -9.76 6.88
C GLU A 32 -11.48 -10.22 6.17
N VAL A 33 -11.30 -10.79 4.97
CA VAL A 33 -12.43 -11.30 4.19
C VAL A 33 -12.19 -12.73 3.72
N LEU A 34 -13.30 -13.41 3.51
CA LEU A 34 -13.37 -14.67 2.78
C LEU A 34 -13.60 -14.37 1.30
N PRO A 35 -12.63 -14.63 0.41
CA PRO A 35 -12.82 -14.39 -1.02
C PRO A 35 -13.95 -15.25 -1.58
N LEU A 36 -14.60 -14.77 -2.64
CA LEU A 36 -15.57 -15.55 -3.39
C LEU A 36 -14.89 -16.72 -4.12
N GLY A 37 -15.53 -17.89 -4.08
CA GLY A 37 -15.16 -19.00 -4.97
C GLY A 37 -15.43 -18.65 -6.44
N GLU A 38 -14.76 -19.33 -7.36
CA GLU A 38 -14.86 -19.02 -8.79
C GLU A 38 -16.30 -19.08 -9.35
N GLY A 39 -17.12 -20.04 -8.88
CA GLY A 39 -18.54 -20.13 -9.26
C GLY A 39 -19.37 -18.96 -8.73
N GLU A 40 -19.07 -18.49 -7.52
CA GLU A 40 -19.76 -17.35 -6.89
C GLU A 40 -19.40 -16.03 -7.60
N ARG A 41 -18.12 -15.89 -8.00
CA ARG A 41 -17.64 -14.77 -8.82
C ARG A 41 -18.38 -14.69 -10.16
N ARG A 42 -18.53 -15.82 -10.86
CA ARG A 42 -19.26 -15.88 -12.12
C ARG A 42 -20.75 -15.53 -11.96
N ALA A 43 -21.40 -16.05 -10.91
CA ALA A 43 -22.79 -15.74 -10.61
C ALA A 43 -22.99 -14.25 -10.30
N LEU A 44 -22.06 -13.65 -9.55
CA LEU A 44 -22.06 -12.23 -9.23
C LEU A 44 -21.84 -11.35 -10.46
N ALA A 45 -20.85 -11.69 -11.31
CA ALA A 45 -20.60 -10.98 -12.55
C ALA A 45 -21.83 -10.97 -13.47
N ALA A 46 -22.49 -12.12 -13.65
CA ALA A 46 -23.72 -12.22 -14.44
C ALA A 46 -24.92 -11.45 -13.85
N ARG A 47 -24.89 -11.15 -12.54
CA ARG A 47 -25.93 -10.37 -11.86
C ARG A 47 -25.64 -8.88 -11.94
N LEU A 48 -24.37 -8.48 -11.81
CA LEU A 48 -23.91 -7.12 -12.06
C LEU A 48 -24.20 -6.67 -13.49
N SER A 49 -23.93 -7.51 -14.50
CA SER A 49 -24.23 -7.19 -15.90
C SER A 49 -25.70 -6.85 -16.11
N ARG A 50 -26.61 -7.61 -15.48
CA ARG A 50 -28.06 -7.35 -15.55
C ARG A 50 -28.46 -6.04 -14.85
N LEU A 51 -27.90 -5.77 -13.67
CA LEU A 51 -28.16 -4.53 -12.94
C LEU A 51 -27.67 -3.28 -13.72
N LEU A 52 -26.53 -3.37 -14.39
CA LEU A 52 -25.98 -2.28 -15.21
C LEU A 52 -26.78 -2.07 -16.51
N GLU A 53 -27.36 -3.14 -17.07
CA GLU A 53 -28.30 -3.04 -18.20
C GLU A 53 -29.59 -2.32 -17.76
N ASP A 54 -30.14 -2.66 -16.59
CA ASP A 54 -31.36 -2.05 -16.04
C ASP A 54 -31.17 -0.57 -15.62
N GLU A 55 -29.99 -0.18 -15.12
CA GLU A 55 -29.67 1.21 -14.76
C GLU A 55 -29.55 2.15 -15.98
N SER A 56 -29.30 1.61 -17.17
CA SER A 56 -29.23 2.40 -18.40
C SER A 56 -30.60 2.90 -18.88
N GLU A 57 -31.69 2.38 -18.30
CA GLU A 57 -33.07 2.73 -18.66
C GLU A 57 -33.83 3.54 -17.59
N GLY A 58 -33.26 3.85 -16.41
CA GLY A 58 -33.99 4.56 -15.35
C GLY A 58 -33.17 5.20 -14.21
N ASP A 59 -33.61 6.41 -13.83
CA ASP A 59 -33.33 7.25 -12.65
C ASP A 59 -32.06 6.98 -11.80
N ALA A 60 -31.19 8.00 -11.69
CA ALA A 60 -29.87 7.95 -11.06
C ALA A 60 -29.87 7.59 -9.55
N ASN A 61 -31.03 7.65 -8.87
CA ASN A 61 -31.19 7.22 -7.48
C ASN A 61 -31.35 5.70 -7.30
N GLY A 62 -31.73 4.96 -8.35
CA GLY A 62 -31.91 3.51 -8.31
C GLY A 62 -30.59 2.75 -8.12
N GLY A 63 -29.53 3.20 -8.81
CA GLY A 63 -28.26 2.48 -8.81
C GLY A 63 -27.45 2.57 -7.52
N GLN A 64 -27.67 3.62 -6.72
CA GLN A 64 -27.08 3.70 -5.38
C GLN A 64 -27.68 2.66 -4.44
N THR A 65 -28.98 2.38 -4.56
CA THR A 65 -29.68 1.37 -3.75
C THR A 65 -29.25 -0.04 -4.14
N ALA A 66 -29.08 -0.30 -5.44
CA ALA A 66 -28.64 -1.61 -5.95
C ALA A 66 -27.19 -1.95 -5.54
N ALA A 67 -26.28 -0.98 -5.62
CA ALA A 67 -24.89 -1.17 -5.19
C ALA A 67 -24.77 -1.40 -3.67
N GLU A 68 -25.54 -0.66 -2.86
CA GLU A 68 -25.61 -0.86 -1.41
C GLU A 68 -26.23 -2.21 -1.03
N GLU A 69 -27.28 -2.63 -1.74
CA GLU A 69 -27.93 -3.92 -1.54
C GLU A 69 -27.00 -5.08 -1.91
N LEU A 70 -26.26 -4.94 -3.02
CA LEU A 70 -25.27 -5.93 -3.44
C LEU A 70 -24.07 -6.00 -2.47
N ALA A 71 -23.59 -4.85 -1.98
CA ALA A 71 -22.57 -4.82 -0.93
C ALA A 71 -23.06 -5.50 0.36
N ARG A 72 -24.32 -5.28 0.75
CA ARG A 72 -24.92 -5.96 1.91
C ARG A 72 -25.00 -7.47 1.73
N GLU A 73 -25.39 -7.94 0.55
CA GLU A 73 -25.58 -9.37 0.28
C GLU A 73 -24.26 -10.13 0.07
N VAL A 74 -23.30 -9.51 -0.61
CA VAL A 74 -22.06 -10.17 -1.05
C VAL A 74 -20.92 -9.90 -0.08
N VAL A 75 -20.72 -8.64 0.34
CA VAL A 75 -19.53 -8.22 1.08
C VAL A 75 -19.70 -8.48 2.58
N LEU A 76 -20.84 -8.12 3.17
CA LEU A 76 -21.06 -8.23 4.62
C LEU A 76 -20.88 -9.66 5.17
N PRO A 77 -21.42 -10.73 4.55
CA PRO A 77 -21.27 -12.10 5.07
C PRO A 77 -19.85 -12.64 4.96
N ARG A 78 -19.01 -12.00 4.14
CA ARG A 78 -17.63 -12.40 3.87
C ARG A 78 -16.62 -11.67 4.72
N ILE A 79 -16.98 -10.56 5.36
CA ILE A 79 -16.12 -9.85 6.31
C ILE A 79 -16.07 -10.63 7.63
N VAL A 80 -14.92 -11.22 7.92
CA VAL A 80 -14.66 -12.06 9.10
C VAL A 80 -14.04 -11.25 10.24
N GLY A 81 -13.39 -10.13 9.94
CA GLY A 81 -12.93 -9.17 10.93
C GLY A 81 -12.58 -7.82 10.30
N TRP A 82 -12.71 -6.73 11.06
CA TRP A 82 -12.19 -5.43 10.65
C TRP A 82 -11.94 -4.49 11.84
N ASN A 83 -11.23 -3.39 11.62
CA ASN A 83 -11.19 -2.24 12.55
C ASN A 83 -11.36 -0.90 11.79
N LEU A 84 -12.24 -0.90 10.78
CA LEU A 84 -12.55 0.31 10.00
C LEU A 84 -13.05 1.44 10.90
N ARG A 85 -12.76 2.67 10.50
CA ARG A 85 -13.22 3.88 11.18
C ARG A 85 -13.98 4.78 10.22
N GLY A 86 -15.01 5.45 10.74
CA GLY A 86 -15.78 6.45 10.01
C GLY A 86 -14.98 7.72 9.77
N SER A 87 -15.56 8.65 9.01
CA SER A 87 -14.98 9.98 8.78
C SER A 87 -14.77 10.77 10.09
N ASP A 88 -15.58 10.47 11.11
CA ASP A 88 -15.49 10.99 12.48
C ASP A 88 -14.44 10.26 13.35
N ARG A 89 -13.67 9.34 12.77
CA ARG A 89 -12.65 8.51 13.41
C ARG A 89 -13.20 7.49 14.43
N GLN A 90 -14.51 7.32 14.53
CA GLN A 90 -15.11 6.32 15.40
C GLN A 90 -15.05 4.92 14.76
N PRO A 91 -14.89 3.84 15.55
CA PRO A 91 -14.94 2.48 15.01
C PRO A 91 -16.29 2.19 14.35
N LEU A 92 -16.26 1.65 13.13
CA LEU A 92 -17.48 1.28 12.42
C LEU A 92 -17.96 -0.12 12.81
N PRO A 93 -19.24 -0.28 13.14
CA PRO A 93 -19.81 -1.59 13.42
C PRO A 93 -19.85 -2.41 12.14
N ARG A 94 -19.55 -3.72 12.21
CA ARG A 94 -19.66 -4.65 11.08
C ARG A 94 -21.13 -4.97 10.76
N THR A 95 -21.84 -3.97 10.26
CA THR A 95 -23.25 -4.00 9.89
C THR A 95 -23.44 -3.25 8.58
N ALA A 96 -24.61 -3.42 7.94
CA ALA A 96 -24.96 -2.66 6.73
C ALA A 96 -24.88 -1.14 6.97
N ALA A 97 -25.32 -0.67 8.14
CA ALA A 97 -25.23 0.73 8.52
C ALA A 97 -23.78 1.23 8.70
N GLY A 98 -22.85 0.36 9.12
CA GLY A 98 -21.42 0.70 9.18
C GLY A 98 -20.77 0.72 7.79
N LEU A 99 -21.15 -0.19 6.89
CA LEU A 99 -20.71 -0.17 5.49
C LEU A 99 -21.20 1.08 4.76
N ALA A 100 -22.45 1.51 4.97
CA ALA A 100 -23.01 2.70 4.33
C ALA A 100 -22.31 4.01 4.72
N GLN A 101 -21.55 4.01 5.83
CA GLN A 101 -20.74 5.15 6.26
C GLN A 101 -19.37 5.20 5.58
N LEU A 102 -18.98 4.17 4.83
CA LEU A 102 -17.75 4.15 4.06
C LEU A 102 -17.89 5.00 2.79
N SER A 103 -16.78 5.60 2.37
CA SER A 103 -16.75 6.28 1.07
C SER A 103 -16.94 5.27 -0.07
N ARG A 104 -17.35 5.77 -1.24
CA ARG A 104 -17.51 4.95 -2.46
C ARG A 104 -16.23 4.19 -2.81
N ASP A 105 -15.07 4.80 -2.60
CA ASP A 105 -13.76 4.18 -2.85
C ASP A 105 -13.49 3.01 -1.90
N TRP A 106 -13.92 3.12 -0.63
CA TRP A 106 -13.81 2.04 0.35
C TRP A 106 -14.76 0.88 0.02
N LEU A 107 -16.00 1.19 -0.39
CA LEU A 107 -16.97 0.19 -0.82
C LEU A 107 -16.51 -0.57 -2.07
N GLY A 108 -16.05 0.17 -3.10
CA GLY A 108 -15.49 -0.43 -4.31
C GLY A 108 -14.28 -1.32 -4.01
N TRP A 109 -13.47 -0.94 -3.03
CA TRP A 109 -12.32 -1.74 -2.62
C TRP A 109 -12.68 -2.99 -1.82
N LEU A 110 -13.59 -2.90 -0.85
CA LEU A 110 -14.11 -4.08 -0.14
C LEU A 110 -14.78 -5.06 -1.10
N PHE A 111 -15.50 -4.52 -2.09
CA PHE A 111 -16.08 -5.30 -3.17
C PHE A 111 -14.99 -5.99 -3.99
N ALA A 112 -13.97 -5.27 -4.46
CA ALA A 112 -12.84 -5.85 -5.20
C ALA A 112 -12.13 -6.95 -4.42
N LEU A 113 -11.95 -6.75 -3.10
CA LEU A 113 -11.32 -7.73 -2.22
C LEU A 113 -12.16 -9.00 -2.06
N VAL A 114 -13.46 -8.86 -1.83
CA VAL A 114 -14.36 -10.01 -1.68
C VAL A 114 -14.53 -10.74 -3.01
N THR A 115 -14.68 -10.00 -4.10
CA THR A 115 -14.89 -10.56 -5.44
C THR A 115 -13.62 -11.10 -6.08
N GLY A 116 -12.45 -10.89 -5.47
CA GLY A 116 -11.18 -11.37 -6.00
C GLY A 116 -10.90 -10.85 -7.40
N THR A 117 -11.24 -9.57 -7.67
CA THR A 117 -10.69 -8.88 -8.83
C THR A 117 -9.22 -8.61 -8.53
N ASP A 118 -8.39 -9.65 -8.73
CA ASP A 118 -6.99 -9.71 -8.34
C ASP A 118 -6.21 -8.49 -8.89
N ASP A 119 -6.60 -7.98 -10.06
CA ASP A 119 -5.99 -6.82 -10.69
C ASP A 119 -6.17 -5.50 -9.92
N LEU A 120 -7.35 -5.25 -9.32
CA LEU A 120 -7.58 -4.02 -8.55
C LEU A 120 -6.88 -4.05 -7.20
N VAL A 121 -6.88 -5.22 -6.54
CA VAL A 121 -6.16 -5.41 -5.27
C VAL A 121 -4.66 -5.30 -5.50
N ALA A 122 -4.13 -5.95 -6.53
CA ALA A 122 -2.71 -5.87 -6.89
C ALA A 122 -2.31 -4.46 -7.33
N THR A 123 -3.16 -3.73 -8.07
CA THR A 123 -2.88 -2.35 -8.46
C THR A 123 -2.78 -1.44 -7.24
N ARG A 124 -3.74 -1.54 -6.31
CA ARG A 124 -3.69 -0.72 -5.08
C ARG A 124 -2.52 -1.09 -4.17
N GLN A 125 -2.19 -2.38 -4.06
CA GLN A 125 -1.00 -2.81 -3.32
C GLN A 125 0.29 -2.24 -3.94
N ARG A 126 0.39 -2.20 -5.27
CA ARG A 126 1.51 -1.56 -5.98
C ARG A 126 1.56 -0.06 -5.72
N GLU A 127 0.43 0.63 -5.75
CA GLU A 127 0.33 2.05 -5.41
C GLU A 127 0.78 2.32 -3.96
N GLN A 128 0.32 1.51 -3.01
CA GLN A 128 0.72 1.63 -1.60
C GLN A 128 2.21 1.35 -1.40
N ALA A 129 2.75 0.31 -2.04
CA ALA A 129 4.17 0.01 -1.99
C ALA A 129 5.00 1.16 -2.60
N ARG A 130 4.51 1.76 -3.69
CA ARG A 130 5.11 2.95 -4.31
C ARG A 130 5.07 4.16 -3.38
N ASP A 131 3.94 4.44 -2.74
CA ASP A 131 3.79 5.53 -1.78
C ASP A 131 4.72 5.35 -0.57
N GLN A 132 4.78 4.13 -0.01
CA GLN A 132 5.68 3.83 1.10
C GLN A 132 7.16 3.99 0.68
N SER A 133 7.52 3.52 -0.52
CA SER A 133 8.87 3.69 -1.05
C SER A 133 9.24 5.17 -1.25
N LEU A 134 8.27 6.00 -1.64
CA LEU A 134 8.45 7.46 -1.74
C LEU A 134 8.68 8.08 -0.36
N ILE A 135 7.85 7.74 0.63
CA ILE A 135 7.96 8.24 2.00
C ILE A 135 9.30 7.83 2.63
N ASP A 136 9.63 6.54 2.59
CA ASP A 136 10.88 5.99 3.14
C ASP A 136 12.10 6.64 2.49
N GLY A 137 12.05 6.84 1.17
CA GLY A 137 13.12 7.48 0.42
C GLY A 137 13.31 8.96 0.76
N ILE A 138 12.22 9.73 0.88
CA ILE A 138 12.28 11.14 1.31
C ILE A 138 12.84 11.22 2.73
N HIS A 139 12.36 10.37 3.65
CA HIS A 139 12.88 10.30 5.02
C HIS A 139 14.37 9.98 5.04
N LEU A 140 14.82 8.98 4.29
CA LEU A 140 16.23 8.61 4.20
C LEU A 140 17.11 9.78 3.75
N VAL A 141 16.68 10.52 2.71
CA VAL A 141 17.42 11.69 2.21
C VAL A 141 17.51 12.79 3.26
N ARG A 142 16.46 12.97 4.07
CA ARG A 142 16.43 13.99 5.12
C ARG A 142 17.26 13.62 6.35
N THR A 143 17.16 12.38 6.81
CA THR A 143 17.74 11.95 8.10
C THR A 143 19.16 11.40 7.95
N ALA A 144 19.49 10.82 6.79
CA ALA A 144 20.81 10.25 6.52
C ALA A 144 21.25 10.53 5.07
N PRO A 145 21.34 11.82 4.66
CA PRO A 145 21.69 12.19 3.28
C PRO A 145 23.00 11.54 2.82
N GLN A 146 23.99 11.44 3.70
CA GLN A 146 25.30 10.87 3.39
C GLN A 146 25.25 9.37 3.03
N VAL A 147 24.18 8.67 3.40
CA VAL A 147 23.95 7.25 3.05
C VAL A 147 22.95 7.11 1.91
N ALA A 148 21.96 8.01 1.81
CA ALA A 148 20.89 7.96 0.81
C ALA A 148 21.41 7.78 -0.63
N TRP A 149 22.51 8.49 -0.94
CA TRP A 149 23.12 8.56 -2.26
C TRP A 149 24.15 7.47 -2.56
N ARG A 150 24.54 6.67 -1.56
CA ARG A 150 25.57 5.63 -1.75
C ARG A 150 25.01 4.50 -2.58
N ASP A 151 25.75 4.02 -3.55
CA ASP A 151 25.41 2.76 -4.20
C ASP A 151 25.61 1.59 -3.21
N CYS A 152 24.63 0.68 -3.11
CA CYS A 152 24.67 -0.40 -2.12
C CYS A 152 25.79 -1.40 -2.44
N ASP A 153 25.99 -1.73 -3.71
CA ASP A 153 27.00 -2.69 -4.15
C ASP A 153 28.39 -2.10 -3.94
N ASP A 154 28.57 -0.83 -4.27
CA ASP A 154 29.82 -0.13 -4.01
C ASP A 154 30.15 0.02 -2.52
N CYS A 155 29.13 0.25 -1.68
CA CYS A 155 29.29 0.35 -0.22
C CYS A 155 29.75 -0.98 0.41
N GLN A 156 29.40 -2.11 -0.20
CA GLN A 156 29.92 -3.41 0.22
C GLN A 156 31.42 -3.55 -0.07
N LEU A 157 31.88 -2.97 -1.18
CA LEU A 157 33.26 -3.10 -1.65
C LEU A 157 34.22 -2.11 -1.00
N HIS A 158 33.75 -0.92 -0.65
CA HIS A 158 34.63 0.19 -0.22
C HIS A 158 34.28 0.72 1.18
N ILE A 159 35.29 1.30 1.83
CA ILE A 159 35.09 2.08 3.06
C ILE A 159 34.55 3.45 2.70
N TYR A 160 33.54 3.88 3.45
CA TYR A 160 32.94 5.20 3.35
C TYR A 160 33.15 5.97 4.64
N ASP A 161 33.26 7.28 4.52
CA ASP A 161 33.18 8.21 5.65
C ASP A 161 31.70 8.47 5.96
N ASP A 162 31.29 8.16 7.19
CA ASP A 162 29.90 8.26 7.67
C ASP A 162 29.45 9.67 8.04
N LEU A 163 30.35 10.65 8.04
CA LEU A 163 30.02 12.07 8.15
C LEU A 163 29.81 12.69 6.76
N THR A 164 30.73 12.42 5.82
CA THR A 164 30.70 13.07 4.50
C THR A 164 29.92 12.30 3.44
N GLY A 165 29.74 10.99 3.62
CA GLY A 165 29.09 10.13 2.64
C GLY A 165 29.99 9.74 1.47
N GLN A 166 31.26 10.18 1.47
CA GLN A 166 32.20 9.93 0.39
C GLN A 166 33.01 8.66 0.65
N ARG A 167 33.56 8.07 -0.44
CA ARG A 167 34.53 6.98 -0.33
C ARG A 167 35.76 7.49 0.43
N ALA A 168 36.24 6.70 1.39
CA ALA A 168 37.54 6.94 1.96
C ALA A 168 38.61 6.70 0.88
N LEU A 169 39.52 7.66 0.70
CA LEU A 169 40.56 7.61 -0.32
C LEU A 169 41.94 7.48 0.32
N PHE A 170 42.77 6.61 -0.25
CA PHE A 170 44.20 6.56 0.02
C PHE A 170 44.96 6.76 -1.29
N GLN A 171 45.78 7.82 -1.35
CA GLN A 171 46.50 8.20 -2.58
C GLN A 171 45.57 8.35 -3.80
N GLY A 172 44.38 8.92 -3.60
CA GLY A 172 43.38 9.15 -4.64
C GLY A 172 42.59 7.90 -5.08
N ARG A 173 42.83 6.74 -4.47
CA ARG A 173 42.09 5.49 -4.78
C ARG A 173 41.12 5.14 -3.65
N PRO A 174 39.91 4.62 -3.97
CA PRO A 174 39.01 4.08 -2.97
C PRO A 174 39.67 3.00 -2.12
N ILE A 175 39.51 3.10 -0.81
CA ILE A 175 40.00 2.08 0.12
C ILE A 175 39.03 0.91 0.10
N PRO A 176 39.46 -0.31 -0.30
CA PRO A 176 38.59 -1.47 -0.26
C PRO A 176 38.29 -1.86 1.19
N ARG A 177 37.10 -2.41 1.42
CA ARG A 177 36.74 -2.99 2.71
C ARG A 177 37.65 -4.21 2.98
N PRO A 178 38.30 -4.31 4.14
CA PRO A 178 39.16 -5.46 4.46
C PRO A 178 38.37 -6.77 4.40
N ALA A 179 39.01 -7.84 3.91
CA ALA A 179 38.39 -9.15 3.81
C ALA A 179 37.79 -9.59 5.16
N GLY A 180 36.56 -10.10 5.12
CA GLY A 180 35.82 -10.52 6.33
C GLY A 180 35.14 -9.37 7.10
N THR A 181 35.41 -8.11 6.78
CA THR A 181 34.69 -6.97 7.38
C THR A 181 33.32 -6.84 6.72
N LEU A 182 32.26 -6.84 7.51
CA LEU A 182 30.90 -6.63 7.01
C LEU A 182 30.63 -5.15 6.75
N SER A 183 29.76 -4.86 5.78
CA SER A 183 29.18 -3.53 5.62
C SER A 183 28.17 -3.25 6.75
N PRO A 184 27.87 -1.98 7.08
CA PRO A 184 26.97 -1.65 8.18
C PRO A 184 25.59 -2.35 8.09
N CYS A 185 25.04 -2.48 6.88
CA CYS A 185 23.78 -3.17 6.64
C CYS A 185 23.81 -4.69 6.91
N ARG A 186 24.99 -5.30 7.06
CA ARG A 186 25.17 -6.72 7.35
C ARG A 186 25.64 -7.00 8.78
N VAL A 187 26.06 -5.97 9.51
CA VAL A 187 26.46 -6.12 10.92
C VAL A 187 25.20 -6.30 11.78
N PRO A 188 25.08 -7.41 12.54
CA PRO A 188 23.97 -7.61 13.45
C PRO A 188 23.86 -6.45 14.45
N HIS A 189 22.63 -6.01 14.73
CA HIS A 189 22.31 -4.92 15.67
C HIS A 189 22.73 -3.49 15.27
N LEU A 190 23.64 -3.30 14.30
CA LEU A 190 23.98 -1.98 13.79
C LEU A 190 22.96 -1.50 12.76
N GLY A 191 22.73 -2.31 11.72
CA GLY A 191 21.85 -1.98 10.61
C GLY A 191 22.34 -0.79 9.77
N CYS A 192 21.58 -0.47 8.72
CA CYS A 192 21.82 0.69 7.88
C CYS A 192 20.50 1.45 7.70
N PRO A 193 20.47 2.78 7.82
CA PRO A 193 19.27 3.57 7.57
C PRO A 193 18.67 3.34 6.18
N LYS A 194 19.53 3.08 5.17
CA LYS A 194 19.13 2.76 3.80
C LYS A 194 18.60 1.32 3.65
N GLY A 195 18.73 0.46 4.64
CA GLY A 195 18.36 -0.95 4.56
C GLY A 195 19.46 -1.83 3.98
N THR A 196 19.08 -2.94 3.34
CA THR A 196 20.00 -3.88 2.68
C THR A 196 19.99 -3.67 1.17
N PRO A 197 20.98 -4.19 0.42
CA PRO A 197 20.95 -4.13 -1.05
C PRO A 197 19.72 -4.78 -1.67
N GLU A 198 19.16 -5.83 -1.05
CA GLU A 198 17.98 -6.52 -1.54
C GLU A 198 16.67 -5.75 -1.30
N SER A 199 16.68 -4.83 -0.33
CA SER A 199 15.50 -4.07 0.06
C SER A 199 15.90 -2.64 0.48
N PRO A 200 16.47 -1.84 -0.44
CA PRO A 200 16.92 -0.50 -0.12
C PRO A 200 15.71 0.43 0.02
N ARG A 201 15.79 1.34 0.99
CA ARG A 201 14.81 2.42 1.20
C ARG A 201 15.10 3.66 0.35
N SER A 202 15.91 3.53 -0.69
CA SER A 202 16.21 4.67 -1.57
C SER A 202 15.05 4.92 -2.54
N LEU A 203 14.89 6.18 -2.92
CA LEU A 203 14.02 6.54 -4.03
C LEU A 203 14.51 5.86 -5.32
N THR A 204 13.58 5.26 -6.06
CA THR A 204 13.85 4.85 -7.44
C THR A 204 14.06 6.08 -8.31
N PRO A 205 14.69 5.96 -9.50
CA PRO A 205 14.84 7.09 -10.42
C PRO A 205 13.50 7.78 -10.74
N GLU A 206 12.41 7.03 -10.91
CA GLU A 206 11.10 7.63 -11.21
C GLU A 206 10.54 8.41 -10.01
N LEU A 207 10.68 7.87 -8.80
CA LEU A 207 10.25 8.56 -7.58
C LEU A 207 11.12 9.78 -7.27
N TRP A 208 12.39 9.74 -7.65
CA TRP A 208 13.31 10.86 -7.56
C TRP A 208 12.86 12.03 -8.44
N GLU A 209 12.55 11.74 -9.71
CA GLU A 209 12.04 12.73 -10.66
C GLU A 209 10.71 13.31 -10.20
N LEU A 210 9.79 12.45 -9.73
CA LEU A 210 8.50 12.88 -9.18
C LEU A 210 8.69 13.85 -8.01
N TRP A 211 9.56 13.52 -7.06
CA TRP A 211 9.83 14.36 -5.90
C TRP A 211 10.43 15.71 -6.30
N HIS A 212 11.42 15.71 -7.21
CA HIS A 212 12.02 16.94 -7.72
C HIS A 212 11.05 17.81 -8.50
N PHE A 213 10.25 17.21 -9.38
CA PHE A 213 9.24 17.90 -10.15
C PHE A 213 8.21 18.58 -9.25
N ASP A 214 7.71 17.88 -8.22
CA ASP A 214 6.78 18.47 -7.26
C ASP A 214 7.39 19.67 -6.52
N ARG A 215 8.65 19.57 -6.09
CA ARG A 215 9.36 20.68 -5.44
C ARG A 215 9.51 21.89 -6.35
N GLN A 216 9.88 21.68 -7.61
CA GLN A 216 10.00 22.77 -8.60
C GLN A 216 8.64 23.42 -8.85
N ARG A 217 7.60 22.60 -9.12
CA ARG A 217 6.23 23.06 -9.33
C ARG A 217 5.74 23.93 -8.17
N ARG A 218 5.93 23.47 -6.92
CA ARG A 218 5.57 24.23 -5.71
C ARG A 218 6.34 25.54 -5.60
N ALA A 219 7.65 25.52 -5.85
CA ALA A 219 8.49 26.72 -5.83
C ALA A 219 8.06 27.76 -6.87
N SER A 220 7.51 27.32 -8.00
CA SER A 220 6.94 28.19 -9.03
C SER A 220 5.49 28.61 -8.80
N GLY A 221 4.84 28.15 -7.71
CA GLY A 221 3.44 28.47 -7.40
C GLY A 221 2.42 27.82 -8.34
N GLN A 222 2.82 26.85 -9.15
CA GLN A 222 1.91 26.16 -10.08
C GLN A 222 1.01 25.19 -9.31
N PRO A 223 -0.30 25.11 -9.59
CA PRO A 223 -1.19 24.14 -8.96
C PRO A 223 -0.90 22.71 -9.45
N ALA A 224 -1.40 21.71 -8.72
CA ALA A 224 -1.31 20.32 -9.16
C ALA A 224 -2.23 20.11 -10.39
N PRO A 225 -1.77 19.42 -11.46
CA PRO A 225 -2.54 19.28 -12.70
C PRO A 225 -3.68 18.27 -12.59
N THR A 226 -3.60 17.33 -11.65
CA THR A 226 -4.59 16.26 -11.44
C THR A 226 -4.82 16.02 -9.95
N PRO A 227 -5.96 15.41 -9.55
CA PRO A 227 -6.21 15.00 -8.17
C PRO A 227 -5.14 14.04 -7.63
N GLU A 228 -4.66 13.11 -8.45
CA GLU A 228 -3.57 12.19 -8.06
C GLU A 228 -2.28 12.96 -7.77
N ALA A 229 -1.91 13.94 -8.61
CA ALA A 229 -0.74 14.78 -8.38
C ALA A 229 -0.91 15.64 -7.11
N ALA A 230 -2.13 16.07 -6.78
CA ALA A 230 -2.41 16.77 -5.53
C ALA A 230 -2.21 15.86 -4.31
N ARG A 231 -2.71 14.62 -4.37
CA ARG A 231 -2.51 13.59 -3.33
C ARG A 231 -1.03 13.28 -3.10
N LEU A 232 -0.28 13.02 -4.18
CA LEU A 232 1.16 12.78 -4.11
C LEU A 232 1.93 14.00 -3.58
N SER A 233 1.55 15.22 -3.98
CA SER A 233 2.15 16.44 -3.44
C SER A 233 1.93 16.57 -1.94
N LEU A 234 0.74 16.24 -1.44
CA LEU A 234 0.46 16.25 0.00
C LEU A 234 1.33 15.22 0.73
N LEU A 235 1.41 13.99 0.23
CA LEU A 235 2.28 12.94 0.82
C LEU A 235 3.75 13.39 0.89
N ILE A 236 4.27 13.96 -0.20
CA ILE A 236 5.63 14.52 -0.25
C ILE A 236 5.81 15.59 0.83
N GLN A 237 4.88 16.53 0.96
CA GLN A 237 4.97 17.59 1.96
C GLN A 237 4.96 17.05 3.39
N LEU A 238 4.09 16.10 3.70
CA LEU A 238 4.02 15.50 5.03
C LEU A 238 5.30 14.71 5.36
N ALA A 239 5.84 13.96 4.39
CA ALA A 239 7.13 13.27 4.52
C ALA A 239 8.30 14.26 4.69
N GLU A 240 8.30 15.37 3.95
CA GLU A 240 9.26 16.47 4.08
C GLU A 240 9.17 17.20 5.44
N GLN A 241 8.02 17.15 6.10
CA GLN A 241 7.82 17.72 7.43
C GLN A 241 8.07 16.70 8.56
N GLY A 242 8.21 15.42 8.23
CA GLY A 242 8.37 14.34 9.21
C GLY A 242 7.09 14.01 9.97
N GLN A 243 5.94 14.19 9.32
CA GLN A 243 4.60 13.94 9.88
C GLN A 243 4.02 12.57 9.51
N LEU A 244 4.81 11.73 8.82
CA LEU A 244 4.47 10.36 8.41
C LEU A 244 5.50 9.37 8.96
#